data_AF-A0A7X6SQ95-F1
#
_entry.id   AF-A0A7X6SQ95-F1
#
_cell.length_a   1.000
_cell.length_b   1.000
_cell.length_c   1.000
_cell.angle_alpha   90.00
_cell.angle_beta   90.00
_cell.angle_gamma   90.00
#
_symmetry.space_group_name_H-M   'P 1'
#
loop_
_entity.id
_entity.type
_entity.pdbx_description
1 polymer ?
#
loop_
_entity_poly.entity_id
_entity_poly.type
_entity_poly.pdbx_seq_one_letter_code
_entity_poly.pdbx_strand_id
1 'polypeptide(L)'
;MKKELTSLRGFVLVLIAGMLLASCSKKESEPDDIIVGKWNFSNATFNARVGARSLMEYLTDEFEFTSSEAQQYIVILNAMLQQSFTGTIELKSNSTYTSSFGGTPDTGTWNLSQSGDKLTVISDSEGPAIYDVLELNSNTLVLKITELMDIDLDGDGDEETVTITVEMTLSK
;
A
#
# COMPACT_ATOMS: atom_id res chain seq x y z
N MET A 1 -23.07 72.76 -34.84
CA MET A 1 -22.26 71.79 -35.62
C MET A 1 -20.80 72.11 -35.34
N LYS A 2 -19.90 71.24 -34.87
CA LYS A 2 -19.85 69.79 -34.59
C LYS A 2 -18.96 69.61 -33.34
N LYS A 3 -19.29 68.62 -32.50
CA LYS A 3 -18.37 68.00 -31.52
C LYS A 3 -17.44 67.04 -32.28
N GLU A 4 -16.25 66.77 -31.75
CA GLU A 4 -15.51 65.49 -31.77
C GLU A 4 -14.26 65.72 -30.88
N LEU A 5 -14.26 65.33 -29.59
CA LEU A 5 -13.76 64.05 -29.06
C LEU A 5 -12.36 63.64 -29.54
N THR A 6 -11.38 63.78 -28.65
CA THR A 6 -10.15 62.95 -28.63
C THR A 6 -9.68 62.79 -27.19
N SER A 7 -10.46 62.05 -26.40
CA SER A 7 -10.08 61.48 -25.11
C SER A 7 -10.15 59.97 -25.24
N LEU A 8 -9.08 59.33 -25.76
CA LEU A 8 -9.03 57.87 -25.84
C LEU A 8 -7.59 57.34 -26.01
N ARG A 9 -6.67 57.68 -25.11
CA ARG A 9 -5.33 57.06 -25.06
C ARG A 9 -4.89 56.56 -23.67
N GLY A 10 -5.79 56.53 -22.69
CA GLY A 10 -5.43 56.25 -21.30
C GLY A 10 -6.03 54.99 -20.65
N PHE A 11 -6.75 54.13 -21.37
CA PHE A 11 -7.56 53.07 -20.71
C PHE A 11 -7.35 51.62 -21.19
N VAL A 12 -6.42 51.36 -22.11
CA VAL A 12 -6.20 49.99 -22.64
C VAL A 12 -5.08 49.22 -21.92
N LEU A 13 -4.28 49.88 -21.06
CA LEU A 13 -3.11 49.28 -20.41
C LEU A 13 -3.36 48.69 -19.00
N VAL A 14 -4.60 48.72 -18.49
CA VAL A 14 -4.92 48.21 -17.13
C VAL A 14 -5.52 46.79 -17.17
N LEU A 15 -5.97 46.30 -18.33
CA LEU A 15 -6.74 45.04 -18.42
C LEU A 15 -5.90 43.77 -18.64
N ILE A 16 -4.60 43.90 -18.95
CA ILE A 16 -3.71 42.73 -19.21
C ILE A 16 -2.91 42.32 -17.96
N ALA A 17 -2.78 43.20 -16.95
CA ALA A 17 -2.03 42.88 -15.73
C ALA A 17 -2.81 42.01 -14.72
N GLY A 18 -4.13 41.86 -14.88
CA GLY A 18 -4.99 41.11 -13.95
C GLY A 18 -5.15 39.61 -14.27
N MET A 19 -4.72 39.14 -15.44
CA MET A 19 -4.96 37.75 -15.89
C MET A 19 -3.82 36.77 -15.61
N LEU A 20 -2.69 37.23 -15.03
CA LEU A 20 -1.52 36.37 -14.78
C LEU A 20 -1.41 35.80 -13.36
N LEU A 21 -2.34 36.11 -12.45
CA LEU A 21 -2.34 35.59 -11.07
C LEU A 21 -3.47 34.59 -10.75
N ALA A 22 -4.23 34.17 -11.76
CA ALA A 22 -5.21 33.09 -11.64
C ALA A 22 -4.66 31.73 -12.12
N SER A 23 -3.34 31.59 -12.26
CA SER A 23 -2.73 30.27 -12.23
C SER A 23 -2.72 29.82 -10.76
N CYS A 24 -3.84 29.26 -10.34
CA CYS A 24 -3.86 28.29 -9.25
C CYS A 24 -2.83 27.22 -9.63
N SER A 25 -1.60 27.37 -9.15
CA SER A 25 -0.72 26.24 -8.93
C SER A 25 -1.48 25.31 -7.99
N LYS A 26 -2.24 24.37 -8.57
CA LYS A 26 -2.58 23.14 -7.86
C LYS A 26 -1.24 22.61 -7.41
N LYS A 27 -0.92 22.76 -6.12
CA LYS A 27 0.11 21.95 -5.51
C LYS A 27 -0.31 20.52 -5.82
N GLU A 28 0.42 19.86 -6.70
CA GLU A 28 0.39 18.41 -6.73
C GLU A 28 0.75 18.01 -5.29
N SER A 29 -0.21 17.40 -4.61
CA SER A 29 -0.01 16.87 -3.27
C SER A 29 1.19 15.94 -3.35
N GLU A 30 2.19 16.16 -2.49
CA GLU A 30 3.34 15.27 -2.42
C GLU A 30 2.86 13.85 -2.05
N PRO A 31 3.56 12.77 -2.42
CA PRO A 31 3.16 11.41 -2.08
C PRO A 31 2.83 11.23 -0.59
N ASP A 32 3.56 11.95 0.27
CA ASP A 32 3.36 11.99 1.73
C ASP A 32 1.99 12.58 2.12
N ASP A 33 1.48 13.57 1.38
CA ASP A 33 0.14 14.13 1.62
C ASP A 33 -0.97 13.14 1.24
N ILE A 34 -0.72 12.28 0.25
CA ILE A 34 -1.70 11.30 -0.25
C ILE A 34 -1.82 10.12 0.74
N ILE A 35 -0.69 9.63 1.24
CA ILE A 35 -0.64 8.46 2.11
C ILE A 35 -1.18 8.73 3.52
N VAL A 36 -1.16 9.98 3.99
CA VAL A 36 -1.70 10.37 5.30
C VAL A 36 -3.23 10.17 5.35
N GLY A 37 -3.69 9.47 6.39
CA GLY A 37 -5.10 9.22 6.68
C GLY A 37 -5.36 7.81 7.18
N LYS A 38 -6.65 7.51 7.38
CA LYS A 38 -7.11 6.20 7.82
C LYS A 38 -7.40 5.31 6.61
N TRP A 39 -6.74 4.17 6.57
CA TRP A 39 -6.84 3.15 5.56
C TRP A 39 -7.50 1.89 6.14
N ASN A 40 -8.47 1.34 5.43
CA ASN A 40 -9.19 0.15 5.82
C ASN A 40 -8.73 -1.01 4.95
N PHE A 41 -8.54 -2.19 5.56
CA PHE A 41 -8.30 -3.41 4.81
C PHE A 41 -9.45 -3.67 3.83
N SER A 42 -9.11 -3.88 2.56
CA SER A 42 -10.07 -4.30 1.53
C SER A 42 -9.92 -5.78 1.21
N ASN A 43 -8.72 -6.18 0.79
CA ASN A 43 -8.41 -7.57 0.46
C ASN A 43 -6.89 -7.80 0.51
N ALA A 44 -6.50 -9.08 0.46
CA ALA A 44 -5.14 -9.47 0.20
C ALA A 44 -5.10 -10.74 -0.64
N THR A 45 -4.09 -10.83 -1.49
CA THR A 45 -3.70 -12.05 -2.20
C THR A 45 -2.43 -12.61 -1.60
N PHE A 46 -2.35 -13.93 -1.55
CA PHE A 46 -1.27 -14.67 -0.93
C PHE A 46 -0.68 -15.63 -1.95
N ASN A 47 0.63 -15.58 -2.11
CA ASN A 47 1.38 -16.54 -2.90
C ASN A 47 2.47 -17.16 -2.03
N ALA A 48 2.35 -18.46 -1.79
CA ALA A 48 3.33 -19.23 -1.03
C ALA A 48 4.10 -20.18 -1.96
N ARG A 49 5.41 -20.26 -1.73
CA ARG A 49 6.34 -21.16 -2.43
C ARG A 49 7.20 -21.89 -1.42
N VAL A 50 7.58 -23.12 -1.75
CA VAL A 50 8.52 -23.94 -0.98
C VAL A 50 9.74 -24.20 -1.87
N GLY A 51 10.84 -23.50 -1.59
CA GLY A 51 11.94 -23.35 -2.52
C GLY A 51 11.47 -22.84 -3.89
N ALA A 52 11.73 -23.62 -4.95
CA ALA A 52 11.32 -23.26 -6.30
C ALA A 52 9.87 -23.69 -6.64
N ARG A 53 9.21 -24.51 -5.81
CA ARG A 53 7.88 -25.04 -6.08
C ARG A 53 6.79 -24.11 -5.58
N SER A 54 5.65 -24.08 -6.26
CA SER A 54 4.42 -23.53 -5.68
C SER A 54 3.96 -24.37 -4.50
N LEU A 55 3.20 -23.78 -3.57
CA LEU A 55 2.61 -24.55 -2.47
C LEU A 55 1.72 -25.70 -2.96
N MET A 56 1.03 -25.53 -4.11
CA MET A 56 0.24 -26.59 -4.73
C MET A 56 1.11 -27.78 -5.12
N GLU A 57 2.19 -27.54 -5.87
CA GLU A 57 3.12 -28.59 -6.30
C GLU A 57 3.76 -29.29 -5.10
N TYR A 58 4.14 -28.53 -4.07
CA TYR A 58 4.68 -29.09 -2.84
C TYR A 58 3.71 -30.06 -2.14
N LEU A 59 2.46 -29.64 -1.96
CA LEU A 59 1.43 -30.47 -1.32
C LEU A 59 1.09 -31.72 -2.14
N THR A 60 1.12 -31.64 -3.47
CA THR A 60 0.87 -32.81 -4.32
C THR A 60 2.04 -33.78 -4.31
N ASP A 61 3.28 -33.27 -4.28
CA ASP A 61 4.48 -34.09 -4.40
C ASP A 61 4.87 -34.74 -3.06
N GLU A 62 4.86 -33.98 -1.96
CA GLU A 62 5.33 -34.48 -0.65
C GLU A 62 4.21 -35.09 0.20
N PHE A 63 2.99 -34.55 0.10
CA PHE A 63 1.83 -35.02 0.89
C PHE A 63 0.88 -35.92 0.10
N GLU A 64 1.22 -36.21 -1.16
CA GLU A 64 0.42 -37.03 -2.09
C GLU A 64 -1.04 -36.54 -2.25
N PHE A 65 -1.29 -35.25 -2.02
CA PHE A 65 -2.61 -34.68 -2.18
C PHE A 65 -3.05 -34.73 -3.65
N THR A 66 -4.33 -34.96 -3.89
CA THR A 66 -4.91 -34.65 -5.19
C THR A 66 -4.92 -33.14 -5.39
N SER A 67 -4.96 -32.67 -6.66
CA SER A 67 -5.04 -31.24 -6.95
C SER A 67 -6.24 -30.55 -6.28
N SER A 68 -7.34 -31.29 -6.07
CA SER A 68 -8.53 -30.76 -5.38
C SER A 68 -8.29 -30.58 -3.88
N GLU A 69 -7.61 -31.54 -3.23
CA GLU A 69 -7.30 -31.46 -1.79
C GLU A 69 -6.30 -30.34 -1.51
N ALA A 70 -5.23 -30.26 -2.32
CA ALA A 70 -4.25 -29.18 -2.21
C ALA A 70 -4.88 -27.80 -2.45
N GLN A 71 -5.80 -27.67 -3.42
CA GLN A 71 -6.54 -26.41 -3.62
C GLN A 71 -7.40 -26.04 -2.41
N GLN A 72 -8.09 -27.01 -1.79
CA GLN A 72 -8.88 -26.75 -0.59
C GLN A 72 -8.00 -26.33 0.60
N TYR A 73 -6.86 -26.98 0.77
CA TYR A 73 -5.89 -26.62 1.80
C TYR A 73 -5.40 -25.17 1.63
N ILE A 74 -5.01 -24.78 0.41
CA ILE A 74 -4.58 -23.41 0.10
C ILE A 74 -5.70 -22.40 0.36
N VAL A 75 -6.94 -22.72 0.02
CA VAL A 75 -8.10 -21.84 0.29
C VAL A 75 -8.28 -21.61 1.79
N ILE A 76 -8.17 -22.66 2.60
CA ILE A 76 -8.28 -22.57 4.07
C ILE A 76 -7.13 -21.75 4.63
N LEU A 77 -5.90 -22.02 4.20
CA LEU A 77 -4.70 -21.27 4.62
C LEU A 77 -4.86 -19.78 4.30
N ASN A 78 -5.26 -19.43 3.07
CA ASN A 78 -5.47 -18.05 2.67
C ASN A 78 -6.58 -17.38 3.49
N ALA A 79 -7.66 -18.09 3.80
CA ALA A 79 -8.73 -17.56 4.66
C ALA A 79 -8.24 -17.29 6.09
N MET A 80 -7.38 -18.16 6.63
CA MET A 80 -6.75 -17.95 7.94
C MET A 80 -5.81 -16.74 7.92
N LEU A 81 -4.94 -16.63 6.92
CA LEU A 81 -4.03 -15.50 6.77
C LEU A 81 -4.78 -14.18 6.59
N GLN A 82 -5.87 -14.16 5.83
CA GLN A 82 -6.69 -12.96 5.65
C GLN A 82 -7.19 -12.38 6.96
N GLN A 83 -7.51 -13.19 7.97
CA GLN A 83 -7.96 -12.68 9.28
C GLN A 83 -6.90 -11.79 9.94
N SER A 84 -5.62 -12.11 9.77
CA SER A 84 -4.50 -11.33 10.33
C SER A 84 -4.35 -9.93 9.71
N PHE A 85 -4.92 -9.69 8.52
CA PHE A 85 -4.86 -8.38 7.85
C PHE A 85 -6.15 -7.57 7.99
N THR A 86 -7.20 -8.13 8.58
CA THR A 86 -8.44 -7.36 8.80
C THR A 86 -8.20 -6.23 9.79
N GLY A 87 -8.77 -5.05 9.53
CA GLY A 87 -8.64 -3.89 10.41
C GLY A 87 -8.31 -2.61 9.66
N THR A 88 -7.65 -1.68 10.36
CA THR A 88 -7.33 -0.36 9.82
C THR A 88 -5.94 0.07 10.24
N ILE A 89 -5.31 0.93 9.43
CA ILE A 89 -4.10 1.66 9.79
C ILE A 89 -4.32 3.14 9.52
N GLU A 90 -4.00 3.99 10.50
CA GLU A 90 -4.02 5.44 10.36
C GLU A 90 -2.59 5.97 10.33
N LEU A 91 -2.16 6.46 9.17
CA LEU A 91 -0.86 7.09 8.97
C LEU A 91 -1.01 8.59 9.18
N LYS A 92 -0.36 9.13 10.21
CA LYS A 92 -0.50 10.55 10.62
C LYS A 92 0.61 11.40 10.02
N SER A 93 0.31 12.69 9.80
CA SER A 93 1.25 13.66 9.20
C SER A 93 2.52 13.94 10.01
N ASN A 94 2.58 13.48 11.27
CA ASN A 94 3.76 13.57 12.12
C ASN A 94 4.63 12.29 12.07
N SER A 95 4.48 11.47 11.02
CA SER A 95 5.23 10.20 10.84
C SER A 95 4.98 9.14 11.91
N THR A 96 3.83 9.21 12.61
CA THR A 96 3.36 8.17 13.53
C THR A 96 2.17 7.42 12.94
N TYR A 97 1.93 6.20 13.39
CA TYR A 97 0.73 5.45 13.01
C TYR A 97 0.02 4.81 14.21
N THR A 98 -1.24 4.47 14.00
CA THR A 98 -2.01 3.55 14.84
C THR A 98 -2.65 2.50 13.96
N SER A 99 -2.55 1.23 14.33
CA SER A 99 -3.10 0.09 13.61
C SER A 99 -4.03 -0.73 14.49
N SER A 100 -4.95 -1.44 13.86
CA SER A 100 -5.79 -2.47 14.47
C SER A 100 -5.83 -3.75 13.64
N PHE A 101 -4.80 -3.99 12.82
CA PHE A 101 -4.72 -5.18 11.99
C PHE A 101 -4.69 -6.45 12.84
N GLY A 102 -5.40 -7.49 12.38
CA GLY A 102 -5.55 -8.76 13.11
C GLY A 102 -6.30 -8.62 14.43
N GLY A 103 -6.99 -7.49 14.66
CA GLY A 103 -7.69 -7.20 15.91
C GLY A 103 -6.79 -6.76 17.06
N THR A 104 -5.48 -6.62 16.84
CA THR A 104 -4.52 -6.19 17.84
C THR A 104 -4.17 -4.72 17.63
N PRO A 105 -4.33 -3.84 18.64
CA PRO A 105 -3.85 -2.48 18.56
C PRO A 105 -2.33 -2.44 18.49
N ASP A 106 -1.81 -1.63 17.59
CA ASP A 106 -0.36 -1.40 17.42
C ASP A 106 -0.09 0.09 17.11
N THR A 107 1.10 0.55 17.49
CA THR A 107 1.56 1.93 17.29
C THR A 107 3.02 1.95 16.89
N GLY A 108 3.42 3.04 16.26
CA GLY A 108 4.82 3.27 15.96
C GLY A 108 5.03 4.41 14.98
N THR A 109 6.07 4.27 14.16
CA THR A 109 6.46 5.27 13.15
C THR A 109 6.41 4.72 11.75
N TRP A 110 6.28 5.60 10.76
CA TRP A 110 6.30 5.22 9.36
C TRP A 110 7.10 6.21 8.52
N ASN A 111 7.62 5.74 7.40
CA ASN A 111 8.32 6.56 6.42
C ASN A 111 8.02 6.07 5.00
N LEU A 112 7.62 6.97 4.12
CA LEU A 112 7.55 6.72 2.68
C LEU A 112 8.86 7.20 2.04
N SER A 113 9.45 6.38 1.18
CA SER A 113 10.61 6.79 0.37
C SER A 113 10.29 8.01 -0.49
N GLN A 114 11.27 8.84 -0.82
CA GLN A 114 11.08 10.02 -1.67
C GLN A 114 10.46 9.70 -3.05
N SER A 115 10.74 8.50 -3.58
CA SER A 115 10.17 7.96 -4.82
C SER A 115 8.73 7.47 -4.69
N GLY A 116 8.22 7.31 -3.47
CA GLY A 116 6.90 6.76 -3.17
C GLY A 116 6.75 5.25 -3.37
N ASP A 117 7.84 4.51 -3.62
CA ASP A 117 7.82 3.08 -3.97
C ASP A 117 8.09 2.14 -2.78
N LYS A 118 8.52 2.67 -1.63
CA LYS A 118 8.76 1.91 -0.41
C LYS A 118 8.11 2.56 0.82
N LEU A 119 7.27 1.81 1.52
CA LEU A 119 6.72 2.19 2.82
C LEU A 119 7.41 1.38 3.92
N THR A 120 8.08 2.06 4.85
CA THR A 120 8.64 1.44 6.05
C THR A 120 7.71 1.71 7.23
N VAL A 121 7.33 0.67 7.96
CA VAL A 121 6.54 0.74 9.20
C VAL A 121 7.38 0.16 10.32
N ILE A 122 7.55 0.90 11.41
CA ILE A 122 8.35 0.49 12.57
C ILE A 122 7.42 0.46 13.77
N SER A 123 7.02 -0.75 14.17
CA SER A 123 6.20 -0.97 15.36
C SER A 123 7.00 -0.70 16.63
N ASP A 124 6.29 -0.26 17.68
CA ASP A 124 6.86 -0.11 19.02
C ASP A 124 7.09 -1.49 19.70
N SER A 125 6.43 -2.55 19.20
CA SER A 125 6.49 -3.91 19.75
C SER A 125 7.18 -4.94 18.85
N GLU A 126 7.26 -4.69 17.55
CA GLU A 126 7.78 -5.62 16.56
C GLU A 126 8.91 -5.00 15.72
N GLY A 127 9.59 -5.81 14.91
CA GLY A 127 10.62 -5.35 13.99
C GLY A 127 10.06 -4.45 12.87
N PRO A 128 10.94 -3.74 12.14
CA PRO A 128 10.52 -2.93 11.00
C PRO A 128 10.00 -3.82 9.85
N ALA A 129 8.87 -3.44 9.27
CA ALA A 129 8.32 -4.00 8.04
C ALA A 129 8.54 -3.04 6.87
N ILE A 130 8.99 -3.56 5.72
CA ILE A 130 9.22 -2.76 4.51
C ILE A 130 8.34 -3.30 3.39
N TYR A 131 7.43 -2.46 2.91
CA TYR A 131 6.51 -2.77 1.84
C TYR A 131 6.94 -2.09 0.54
N ASP A 132 6.81 -2.82 -0.57
CA ASP A 132 6.71 -2.22 -1.90
C ASP A 132 5.35 -1.52 -2.02
N VAL A 133 5.34 -0.27 -2.48
CA VAL A 133 4.12 0.46 -2.82
C VAL A 133 3.86 0.27 -4.31
N LEU A 134 2.87 -0.57 -4.64
CA LEU A 134 2.50 -0.85 -6.03
C LEU A 134 1.53 0.19 -6.59
N GLU A 135 0.67 0.74 -5.72
CA GLU A 135 -0.27 1.80 -6.07
C GLU A 135 -0.51 2.70 -4.85
N LEU A 136 -0.49 4.02 -5.07
CA LEU A 136 -0.87 5.01 -4.07
C LEU A 136 -1.65 6.15 -4.75
N ASN A 137 -2.92 6.28 -4.40
CA ASN A 137 -3.77 7.40 -4.80
C ASN A 137 -4.67 7.83 -3.62
N SER A 138 -5.62 8.75 -3.84
CA SER A 138 -6.44 9.29 -2.73
C SER A 138 -7.31 8.25 -2.02
N ASN A 139 -7.65 7.15 -2.70
CA ASN A 139 -8.62 6.16 -2.24
C ASN A 139 -8.06 4.73 -2.16
N THR A 140 -6.92 4.47 -2.81
CA THR A 140 -6.34 3.13 -2.94
C THR A 140 -4.86 3.15 -2.58
N LEU A 141 -4.47 2.19 -1.74
CA LEU A 141 -3.09 1.89 -1.40
C LEU A 141 -2.88 0.39 -1.58
N VAL A 142 -2.02 -0.01 -2.51
CA VAL A 142 -1.63 -1.40 -2.73
C VAL A 142 -0.20 -1.59 -2.26
N LEU A 143 -0.04 -2.45 -1.26
CA LEU A 143 1.24 -2.78 -0.64
C LEU A 143 1.62 -4.21 -0.96
N LYS A 144 2.90 -4.47 -1.17
CA LYS A 144 3.44 -5.82 -1.31
C LYS A 144 4.58 -6.05 -0.32
N ILE A 145 4.60 -7.22 0.32
CA ILE A 145 5.70 -7.69 1.15
C ILE A 145 6.05 -9.13 0.79
N THR A 146 7.31 -9.49 0.96
CA THR A 146 7.79 -10.86 0.75
C THR A 146 8.57 -11.27 1.98
N GLU A 147 8.06 -12.27 2.67
CA GLU A 147 8.67 -12.85 3.86
C GLU A 147 9.27 -14.21 3.52
N LEU A 148 10.41 -14.52 4.15
CA LEU A 148 11.05 -15.81 4.07
C LEU A 148 11.09 -16.41 5.47
N MET A 149 10.77 -17.69 5.56
CA MET A 149 10.90 -18.46 6.79
C MET A 149 11.42 -19.85 6.47
N ASP A 150 12.32 -20.36 7.29
CA ASP A 150 12.79 -21.73 7.23
C ASP A 150 12.00 -22.54 8.27
N ILE A 151 11.36 -23.62 7.82
CA ILE A 151 10.52 -24.48 8.64
C ILE A 151 10.52 -25.90 8.07
N ASP A 152 10.68 -26.89 8.94
CA ASP A 152 10.46 -28.31 8.63
C ASP A 152 8.95 -28.57 8.52
N LEU A 153 8.45 -28.63 7.29
CA LEU A 153 7.03 -28.80 6.97
C LEU A 153 6.59 -30.25 6.96
N ASP A 154 7.47 -31.17 6.57
CA ASP A 154 7.13 -32.60 6.37
C ASP A 154 7.59 -33.52 7.52
N GLY A 155 8.41 -32.99 8.44
CA GLY A 155 8.89 -33.68 9.62
C GLY A 155 10.08 -34.60 9.36
N ASP A 156 10.79 -34.44 8.24
CA ASP A 156 11.96 -35.26 7.90
C ASP A 156 13.25 -34.82 8.64
N GLY A 157 13.22 -33.64 9.26
CA GLY A 157 14.30 -33.05 10.04
C GLY A 157 15.20 -32.08 9.28
N ASP A 158 14.98 -31.88 7.97
CA ASP A 158 15.53 -30.79 7.18
C ASP A 158 14.54 -29.60 7.15
N GLU A 159 15.04 -28.38 7.01
CA GLU A 159 14.18 -27.19 6.92
C GLU A 159 13.91 -26.81 5.48
N GLU A 160 12.64 -26.52 5.14
CA GLU A 160 12.28 -25.89 3.87
C GLU A 160 12.23 -24.37 3.99
N THR A 161 12.84 -23.69 3.01
CA THR A 161 12.62 -22.26 2.83
C THR A 161 11.26 -22.01 2.19
N VAL A 162 10.34 -21.45 2.98
CA VAL A 162 9.04 -20.97 2.56
C VAL A 162 9.13 -19.48 2.24
N THR A 163 8.70 -19.10 1.05
CA THR A 163 8.53 -17.69 0.65
C THR A 163 7.05 -17.36 0.57
N ILE A 164 6.62 -16.36 1.33
CA ILE A 164 5.25 -15.84 1.30
C ILE A 164 5.27 -14.43 0.74
N THR A 165 4.64 -14.25 -0.41
CA THR A 165 4.35 -12.93 -0.97
C THR A 165 2.91 -12.55 -0.68
N VAL A 166 2.73 -11.39 -0.04
CA VAL A 166 1.43 -10.81 0.24
C VAL A 166 1.29 -9.53 -0.58
N GLU A 167 0.19 -9.40 -1.31
CA GLU A 167 -0.24 -8.14 -1.92
C GLU A 167 -1.57 -7.72 -1.28
N MET A 168 -1.55 -6.61 -0.54
CA MET A 168 -2.66 -6.11 0.25
C MET A 168 -3.20 -4.82 -0.36
N THR A 169 -4.52 -4.75 -0.52
CA THR A 169 -5.23 -3.53 -0.92
C THR A 169 -5.89 -2.90 0.29
N LEU A 170 -5.66 -1.60 0.47
CA LEU A 170 -6.27 -0.76 1.46
C LEU A 170 -7.08 0.36 0.80
N SER A 171 -8.17 0.78 1.44
CA SER A 171 -9.06 1.84 0.95
C SER A 171 -9.35 2.92 1.98
N LYS A 172 -9.42 4.17 1.52
CA LYS A 172 -9.80 5.34 2.31
C LYS A 172 -11.26 5.72 2.09
#